data_AF-A0A951A292-F1
#
_entry.id   AF-A0A951A292-F1
#
_cell.length_a   1.000
_cell.length_b   1.000
_cell.length_c   1.000
_cell.angle_alpha   90.00
_cell.angle_beta   90.00
_cell.angle_gamma   90.00
#
_symmetry.space_group_name_H-M   'P 1'
#
loop_
_entity.id
_entity.type
_entity.pdbx_description
1 polymer ?
#
loop_
_entity_poly.entity_id
_entity_poly.type
_entity_poly.pdbx_seq_one_letter_code
_entity_poly.pdbx_strand_id
1 'polypeptide(L)'
;IDLYNLMHFLGLRADPHAQYEIRAYADAMLGTLQRWVPLAHAAFLEYRMNAASISATGLKVIRRMVAGERVEQKDSGLSPREWRELMAVLGR
;
A
#
# COMPACT_ATOMS: atom_id res chain seq x y z
N ILE A 1 -10.76 -9.08 20.40
CA ILE A 1 -9.75 -8.63 19.41
C ILE A 1 -9.03 -7.43 19.99
N ASP A 2 -7.70 -7.40 19.95
CA ASP A 2 -6.94 -6.22 20.35
C ASP A 2 -6.81 -5.21 19.20
N LEU A 3 -6.24 -4.04 19.50
CA LEU A 3 -6.10 -2.94 18.53
C LEU A 3 -5.19 -3.32 17.35
N TYR A 4 -4.09 -4.05 17.59
CA TYR A 4 -3.16 -4.46 16.54
C TYR A 4 -3.83 -5.39 15.53
N ASN A 5 -4.54 -6.41 16.03
CA ASN A 5 -5.27 -7.37 15.23
C ASN A 5 -6.48 -6.74 14.52
N LEU A 6 -7.14 -5.77 15.16
CA LEU A 6 -8.20 -4.99 14.51
C LEU A 6 -7.65 -4.20 13.31
N MET A 7 -6.55 -3.47 13.48
CA MET A 7 -5.95 -2.73 12.37
C MET A 7 -5.48 -3.65 11.25
N HIS A 8 -4.94 -4.83 11.58
CA HIS A 8 -4.57 -5.82 10.56
C HIS A 8 -5.81 -6.32 9.78
N PHE A 9 -6.89 -6.66 10.49
CA PHE A 9 -8.17 -7.04 9.87
C PHE A 9 -8.71 -5.95 8.95
N LEU A 10 -8.74 -4.70 9.41
CA LEU A 10 -9.22 -3.57 8.62
C LEU A 10 -8.37 -3.36 7.37
N GLY A 11 -7.05 -3.54 7.46
CA GLY A 11 -6.18 -3.42 6.29
C GLY A 11 -6.48 -4.43 5.18
N LEU A 12 -6.87 -5.65 5.53
CA LEU A 12 -7.26 -6.66 4.55
C LEU A 12 -8.68 -6.47 4.00
N ARG A 13 -9.57 -5.83 4.76
CA ARG A 13 -10.99 -5.72 4.43
C ARG A 13 -11.39 -4.39 3.82
N ALA A 14 -10.63 -3.34 4.06
CA ALA A 14 -10.76 -2.06 3.36
C ALA A 14 -10.13 -2.09 1.95
N ASP A 15 -9.41 -3.17 1.59
CA ASP A 15 -8.77 -3.31 0.30
C ASP A 15 -9.78 -3.27 -0.88
N PRO A 16 -9.46 -2.58 -2.00
CA PRO A 16 -10.33 -2.54 -3.18
C PRO A 16 -10.67 -3.91 -3.78
N HIS A 17 -9.82 -4.92 -3.59
CA HIS A 17 -10.03 -6.29 -4.05
C HIS A 17 -10.90 -7.12 -3.08
N ALA A 18 -11.21 -6.62 -1.89
CA ALA A 18 -12.17 -7.26 -1.00
C ALA A 18 -13.61 -7.15 -1.54
N GLN A 19 -14.47 -8.06 -1.09
CA GLN A 19 -15.90 -8.03 -1.42
C GLN A 19 -16.55 -6.73 -0.90
N TYR A 20 -17.49 -6.17 -1.66
CA TYR A 20 -18.08 -4.86 -1.36
C TYR A 20 -18.68 -4.76 0.05
N GLU A 21 -19.46 -5.77 0.46
CA GLU A 21 -20.16 -5.76 1.73
C GLU A 21 -19.18 -5.66 2.90
N ILE A 22 -18.11 -6.45 2.90
CA ILE A 22 -17.12 -6.44 3.99
C ILE A 22 -16.29 -5.15 4.00
N ARG A 23 -16.07 -4.54 2.84
CA ARG A 23 -15.40 -3.24 2.74
C ARG A 23 -16.26 -2.13 3.34
N ALA A 24 -17.56 -2.08 3.03
CA ALA A 24 -18.47 -1.11 3.64
C ALA A 24 -18.50 -1.22 5.18
N TYR A 25 -18.44 -2.44 5.72
CA TYR A 25 -18.27 -2.65 7.16
C TYR A 25 -16.92 -2.15 7.68
N ALA A 26 -15.82 -2.46 6.99
CA ALA A 26 -14.48 -2.01 7.37
C ALA A 26 -14.38 -0.46 7.38
N ASP A 27 -15.00 0.22 6.42
CA ASP A 27 -15.02 1.68 6.33
C ASP A 27 -15.74 2.32 7.53
N ALA A 28 -16.89 1.77 7.93
CA ALA A 28 -17.59 2.21 9.13
C ALA A 28 -16.77 2.00 10.42
N MET A 29 -16.05 0.88 10.50
CA MET A 29 -15.15 0.57 11.62
C MET A 29 -13.93 1.50 11.64
N LEU A 30 -13.34 1.84 10.49
CA LEU A 30 -12.27 2.83 10.38
C LEU A 30 -12.71 4.20 10.90
N GLY A 31 -13.92 4.65 10.55
CA GLY A 31 -14.47 5.90 11.10
C GLY A 31 -14.62 5.87 12.62
N THR A 32 -14.89 4.70 13.20
CA THR A 32 -14.94 4.52 14.67
C THR A 32 -13.55 4.54 15.28
N LEU A 33 -12.59 3.87 14.65
CA LEU A 33 -11.18 3.84 15.06
C LEU A 33 -10.59 5.26 15.10
N GLN A 34 -10.89 6.08 14.09
CA GLN A 34 -10.48 7.48 14.00
C GLN A 34 -10.97 8.31 15.21
N ARG A 35 -12.24 8.12 15.61
CA ARG A 35 -12.83 8.83 16.76
C ARG A 35 -12.29 8.32 18.09
N TRP A 36 -11.99 7.04 18.21
CA TRP A 36 -11.58 6.41 19.47
C TRP A 36 -10.08 6.58 19.76
N VAL A 37 -9.21 6.32 18.79
CA VAL A 37 -7.75 6.33 18.94
C VAL A 37 -7.09 7.08 17.77
N PRO A 38 -7.26 8.41 17.66
CA PRO A 38 -6.91 9.18 16.47
C PRO A 38 -5.42 9.10 16.09
N LEU A 39 -4.52 9.07 17.07
CA LEU A 39 -3.07 8.96 16.81
C LEU A 39 -2.70 7.60 16.20
N ALA A 40 -3.26 6.52 16.74
CA ALA A 40 -3.02 5.17 16.21
C ALA A 40 -3.65 5.01 14.82
N HIS A 41 -4.85 5.56 14.61
CA HIS A 41 -5.50 5.59 13.30
C HIS A 41 -4.65 6.35 12.26
N ALA A 42 -4.13 7.53 12.60
CA ALA A 42 -3.27 8.31 11.70
C ALA A 42 -1.99 7.54 11.33
N ALA A 43 -1.30 6.97 12.32
CA ALA A 43 -0.11 6.15 12.07
C ALA A 43 -0.43 4.89 11.22
N PHE A 44 -1.59 4.29 11.43
CA PHE A 44 -2.03 3.14 10.65
C PHE A 44 -2.29 3.51 9.18
N LEU A 45 -2.92 4.65 8.92
CA LEU A 45 -3.12 5.13 7.56
C LEU A 45 -1.78 5.43 6.86
N GLU A 46 -0.90 6.17 7.51
CA GLU A 46 0.39 6.60 6.95
C GLU A 46 1.31 5.41 6.65
N TYR A 47 1.55 4.56 7.64
CA TYR A 47 2.61 3.56 7.55
C TYR A 47 2.14 2.18 7.10
N ARG A 48 0.82 1.93 7.03
CA ARG A 48 0.28 0.64 6.60
C ARG A 48 -0.67 0.73 5.43
N MET A 49 -1.73 1.54 5.50
CA MET A 49 -2.75 1.58 4.43
C MET A 49 -2.26 2.27 3.16
N ASN A 50 -1.55 3.38 3.32
CA ASN A 50 -1.08 4.21 2.21
C ASN A 50 0.40 3.98 1.89
N ALA A 51 1.07 3.10 2.64
CA ALA A 51 2.44 2.72 2.37
C ALA A 51 2.51 1.72 1.22
N ALA A 52 3.56 1.83 0.40
CA ALA A 52 3.87 0.85 -0.63
C ALA A 52 5.11 0.05 -0.23
N SER A 53 5.05 -1.27 -0.39
CA SER A 53 6.23 -2.13 -0.27
C SER A 53 6.89 -2.29 -1.63
N ILE A 54 8.20 -2.07 -1.69
CA ILE A 54 8.97 -2.10 -2.93
C ILE A 54 10.04 -3.17 -2.82
N SER A 55 10.11 -4.06 -3.80
CA SER A 55 11.13 -5.12 -3.84
C SER A 55 12.55 -4.54 -3.94
N ALA A 56 13.56 -5.31 -3.54
CA ALA A 56 14.95 -4.87 -3.63
C ALA A 56 15.36 -4.50 -5.07
N THR A 57 14.87 -5.23 -6.07
CA THR A 57 15.11 -4.93 -7.49
C THR A 57 14.37 -3.67 -7.92
N GLY A 58 13.11 -3.49 -7.51
CA GLY A 58 12.35 -2.27 -7.77
C GLY A 58 13.01 -1.03 -7.16
N LEU A 59 13.58 -1.16 -5.96
CA LEU A 59 14.32 -0.06 -5.33
C LEU A 59 15.58 0.33 -6.13
N LYS A 60 16.29 -0.63 -6.74
CA LYS A 60 17.42 -0.34 -7.64
C LYS A 60 16.96 0.45 -8.87
N VAL A 61 15.82 0.06 -9.46
CA VAL A 61 15.21 0.77 -10.58
C VAL A 61 14.88 2.21 -10.20
N ILE A 62 14.22 2.42 -9.05
CA ILE A 62 13.89 3.76 -8.56
C ILE A 62 15.16 4.61 -8.39
N ARG A 63 16.23 4.06 -7.79
CA ARG A 63 17.50 4.80 -7.62
C ARG A 63 18.08 5.26 -8.95
N ARG A 64 18.06 4.42 -9.99
CA ARG A 64 18.50 4.75 -11.35
C ARG A 64 17.62 5.83 -11.98
N MET A 65 16.30 5.71 -11.84
CA MET A 65 15.35 6.70 -12.33
C MET A 65 15.53 8.07 -11.66
N VAL A 66 15.76 8.10 -10.34
CA VAL A 66 16.04 9.32 -9.58
C VAL A 66 17.38 9.96 -9.99
N ALA A 67 18.36 9.15 -10.40
CA ALA A 67 19.62 9.63 -10.98
C ALA A 67 19.47 10.19 -12.42
N GLY A 68 18.25 10.19 -12.98
CA GLY A 68 17.97 10.70 -14.33
C GLY A 68 18.15 9.67 -15.45
N GLU A 69 18.43 8.41 -15.12
CA GLU A 69 18.52 7.36 -16.13
C GLU A 69 17.13 6.99 -16.68
N ARG A 70 17.05 6.84 -18.01
CA ARG A 70 15.86 6.23 -18.64
C ARG A 70 15.95 4.72 -18.50
N VAL A 71 15.21 4.18 -17.53
CA VAL A 71 15.08 2.73 -17.34
C VAL A 71 13.85 2.24 -18.09
N GLU A 72 14.01 1.25 -18.95
CA GLU A 72 12.90 0.53 -19.59
C GLU A 72 12.71 -0.84 -18.91
N GLN A 73 11.53 -1.43 -19.08
CA GLN A 73 11.20 -2.72 -18.47
C GLN A 73 12.22 -3.81 -18.80
N LYS A 74 12.72 -3.86 -20.03
CA LYS A 74 13.74 -4.81 -20.49
C LYS A 74 15.08 -4.69 -19.76
N ASP A 75 15.42 -3.48 -19.29
CA ASP A 75 16.70 -3.14 -18.64
C ASP A 75 16.59 -3.06 -17.11
N SER A 76 15.39 -3.36 -16.58
CA SER A 76 15.05 -3.21 -15.16
C SER A 76 15.37 -4.45 -14.32
N GLY A 77 15.44 -5.62 -14.96
CA GLY A 77 15.51 -6.92 -14.28
C GLY A 77 14.22 -7.34 -13.57
N LEU A 78 13.12 -6.60 -13.76
CA LEU A 78 11.79 -6.93 -13.25
C LEU A 78 10.98 -7.73 -14.27
N SER A 79 10.14 -8.64 -13.80
CA SER A 79 9.13 -9.26 -14.65
C SER A 79 8.12 -8.21 -15.15
N PRO A 80 7.40 -8.46 -16.26
CA PRO A 80 6.37 -7.54 -16.74
C PRO A 80 5.29 -7.20 -15.71
N ARG A 81 5.02 -8.10 -14.76
CA ARG A 81 4.06 -7.87 -13.68
C ARG A 81 4.64 -6.91 -12.64
N GLU A 82 5.82 -7.20 -12.11
CA GLU A 82 6.46 -6.34 -11.10
C GLU A 82 6.76 -4.94 -11.63
N TRP A 83 7.10 -4.82 -12.92
CA TRP A 83 7.26 -3.52 -13.57
C TRP A 83 5.96 -2.70 -13.54
N ARG A 84 4.82 -3.32 -13.87
CA ARG A 84 3.51 -2.64 -13.82
C ARG A 84 3.13 -2.26 -12.40
N GLU A 85 3.36 -3.13 -11.43
CA GLU A 85 3.11 -2.85 -10.01
C GLU A 85 3.98 -1.67 -9.52
N LEU A 86 5.26 -1.65 -9.87
CA LEU A 86 6.17 -0.55 -9.53
C LEU A 86 5.72 0.77 -10.17
N MET A 87 5.37 0.79 -11.45
CA MET A 87 4.93 2.02 -12.12
C MET A 87 3.59 2.51 -11.57
N ALA A 88 2.66 1.60 -11.26
CA ALA A 88 1.41 1.95 -10.58
C ALA A 88 1.66 2.61 -9.22
N VAL A 89 2.59 2.09 -8.41
CA VAL A 89 3.01 2.70 -7.13
C VAL A 89 3.60 4.10 -7.34
N LEU A 90 4.36 4.31 -8.42
CA LEU A 90 4.95 5.61 -8.76
C LEU A 90 3.98 6.58 -9.44
N GLY A 91 2.73 6.16 -9.70
CA GLY A 91 1.75 6.97 -10.43
C GLY A 91 2.11 7.22 -11.90
N ARG A 92 2.76 6.25 -12.55
CA ARG A 92 3.23 6.32 -13.94
C ARG A 92 2.66 5.22 -14.82
#